data_AF-A0A538ANZ4-F1
#
_entry.id   AF-A0A538ANZ4-F1
#
_cell.length_a   1.000
_cell.length_b   1.000
_cell.length_c   1.000
_cell.angle_alpha   90.00
_cell.angle_beta   90.00
_cell.angle_gamma   90.00
#
_symmetry.space_group_name_H-M   'P 1'
#
loop_
_entity.id
_entity.type
_entity.pdbx_description
1 polymer ?
#
loop_
_entity_poly.entity_id
_entity_poly.type
_entity_poly.pdbx_seq_one_letter_code
_entity_poly.pdbx_strand_id
1 'polypeptide(L)' 'MREPSLDRSIVRIPSPCYREWACYPASPRAYTRLVLTEGIPAPDFTLPDQHGNPVSLSDLRGSWVVFWWYPKAFTSG' A
#
# COMPACT_ATOMS: atom_id res chain seq x y z
N MET A 1 43.43 -29.74 13.02
CA MET A 1 43.72 -28.95 11.81
C MET A 1 42.40 -28.63 11.12
N ARG A 2 42.04 -27.33 11.16
CA ARG A 2 40.98 -26.57 10.45
C ARG A 2 39.54 -27.10 10.45
N GLU A 3 38.72 -26.48 11.30
CA GLU A 3 37.30 -26.21 11.03
C GLU A 3 37.13 -25.49 9.68
N PRO A 4 36.21 -25.93 8.80
CA PRO A 4 35.75 -25.11 7.70
C PRO A 4 34.66 -24.16 8.21
N SER A 5 35.01 -22.88 8.15
CA SER A 5 34.20 -21.70 8.43
C SER A 5 32.78 -21.75 7.85
N LEU A 6 31.80 -21.37 8.68
CA LEU A 6 30.46 -20.92 8.31
C LEU A 6 30.51 -19.89 7.16
N ASP A 7 30.11 -20.30 5.95
CA ASP A 7 29.76 -19.36 4.87
C ASP A 7 28.25 -19.05 4.96
N ARG A 8 27.96 -17.89 5.55
CA ARG A 8 26.62 -17.30 5.70
C ARG A 8 26.21 -16.60 4.40
N SER A 9 26.07 -17.33 3.29
CA SER A 9 25.59 -16.69 2.06
C SER A 9 25.09 -17.69 1.04
N ILE A 10 23.77 -17.94 1.02
CA ILE A 10 22.94 -18.04 -0.21
C ILE A 10 21.56 -18.55 0.18
N VAL A 11 20.63 -17.62 0.42
CA VAL A 11 19.20 -17.88 0.19
C VAL A 11 19.03 -17.82 -1.32
N ARG A 12 18.90 -18.98 -1.99
CA ARG A 12 18.49 -19.01 -3.40
C ARG A 12 17.03 -18.57 -3.48
N ILE A 13 16.80 -17.30 -3.81
CA ILE A 13 15.49 -16.80 -4.22
C ILE A 13 15.29 -17.21 -5.69
N PRO A 14 14.28 -18.02 -6.05
CA PRO A 14 13.99 -18.30 -7.46
C PRO A 14 13.45 -17.04 -8.13
N SER A 15 14.13 -16.59 -9.18
CA SER A 15 13.77 -15.43 -10.00
C SER A 15 12.45 -15.68 -10.77
N PRO A 16 11.49 -14.73 -10.80
CA PRO A 16 10.23 -14.90 -11.53
C PRO A 16 10.25 -14.20 -12.90
N CYS A 17 11.39 -14.20 -13.61
CA CYS A 17 11.42 -13.71 -15.00
C CYS A 17 11.32 -14.91 -15.95
N TYR A 18 10.10 -15.40 -16.16
CA TYR A 18 9.85 -16.41 -17.19
C TYR A 18 9.61 -15.68 -18.52
N ARG A 19 10.61 -15.77 -19.41
CA ARG A 19 10.58 -15.59 -20.87
C ARG A 19 9.93 -14.28 -21.39
N GLU A 20 10.80 -13.48 -22.02
CA GLU A 20 10.56 -12.43 -23.04
C GLU A 20 9.76 -11.17 -22.69
N TRP A 21 9.18 -11.03 -21.49
CA TRP A 21 8.63 -9.75 -21.04
C TRP A 21 9.59 -9.10 -20.04
N ALA A 22 9.94 -7.83 -20.27
CA ALA A 22 10.93 -7.10 -19.49
C ALA A 22 10.65 -7.27 -17.98
N CYS A 23 11.64 -7.73 -17.22
CA CYS A 23 11.60 -7.62 -15.76
C CYS A 23 11.40 -6.12 -15.46
N TYR A 24 10.24 -5.73 -14.94
CA TYR A 24 10.03 -4.36 -14.48
C TYR A 24 11.17 -4.03 -13.51
N PRO A 25 11.80 -2.84 -13.59
CA PRO A 25 12.71 -2.45 -12.52
C PRO A 25 11.88 -2.48 -11.24
N ALA A 26 12.29 -3.32 -10.29
CA ALA A 26 11.81 -3.23 -8.93
C ALA A 26 12.10 -1.79 -8.50
N SER A 27 11.10 -0.92 -8.60
CA SER A 27 11.22 0.47 -8.20
C SER A 27 11.56 0.46 -6.70
N PRO A 28 12.75 0.90 -6.28
CA PRO A 28 13.10 0.94 -4.88
C PRO A 28 12.44 2.12 -4.17
N ARG A 29 11.48 2.80 -4.81
CA ARG A 29 10.60 3.74 -4.11
C ARG A 29 9.58 2.95 -3.30
N ALA A 30 10.08 2.48 -2.15
CA ALA A 30 9.39 2.45 -0.88
C ALA A 30 7.87 2.48 -1.01
N TYR A 31 7.28 1.30 -1.13
CA TYR A 31 6.02 1.10 -0.44
C TYR A 31 6.37 1.07 1.06
N THR A 32 6.61 2.26 1.64
CA THR A 32 6.51 2.40 3.08
C THR A 32 5.18 1.78 3.42
N ARG A 33 5.20 0.77 4.28
CA ARG A 33 3.99 0.19 4.82
C ARG A 33 3.24 1.34 5.49
N LEU A 34 2.29 1.94 4.76
CA LEU A 34 1.42 3.01 5.24
C LEU A 34 0.44 2.34 6.20
N VAL A 35 0.94 2.05 7.39
CA VAL A 35 0.11 1.62 8.51
C VAL A 35 -0.47 2.90 9.09
N LEU A 36 -1.79 3.01 9.08
CA LEU A 36 -2.48 4.05 9.84
C LEU A 36 -2.27 3.74 11.32
N THR A 37 -1.55 4.62 12.01
CA THR A 37 -1.33 4.55 13.45
C THR A 37 -2.14 5.63 14.14
N GLU A 38 -2.72 5.30 15.29
CA GLU A 38 -3.49 6.25 16.09
C GLU A 38 -2.66 7.48 16.46
N GLY A 39 -3.33 8.64 16.59
CA GLY A 39 -2.69 9.92 16.92
C GLY A 39 -1.91 10.56 15.76
N ILE A 40 -1.60 9.84 14.69
CA ILE A 40 -1.06 10.44 13.47
C ILE A 40 -2.22 11.06 12.66
N PRO A 41 -2.08 12.31 12.19
CA PRO A 41 -3.08 12.93 11.33
C PRO A 41 -3.36 12.07 10.10
N ALA A 42 -4.64 11.90 9.78
CA ALA A 42 -5.05 11.18 8.58
C ALA A 42 -4.45 11.87 7.33
N PRO A 43 -3.89 11.09 6.38
CA PRO A 43 -3.40 11.63 5.12
C PRO A 43 -4.49 12.39 4.39
N ASP A 44 -4.11 13.47 3.71
CA ASP A 44 -5.04 14.21 2.87
C ASP A 44 -5.40 13.40 1.62
N PHE A 45 -6.67 13.44 1.23
CA PHE A 45 -7.17 12.81 0.02
C PHE A 45 -8.38 13.57 -0.51
N THR A 46 -8.61 13.43 -1.82
CA THR A 46 -9.80 13.92 -2.51
C THR A 46 -10.47 12.75 -3.21
N LEU A 47 -11.75 12.53 -2.94
CA LEU A 47 -12.55 11.47 -3.56
C LEU A 47 -13.87 12.05 -4.07
N PRO A 48 -14.45 11.47 -5.15
CA PRO A 48 -15.79 11.83 -5.58
C PRO A 48 -16.83 11.34 -4.55
N ASP A 49 -17.84 12.16 -4.30
CA ASP A 49 -19.06 11.76 -3.59
C ASP A 49 -20.01 10.93 -4.50
N GLN A 50 -21.18 10.58 -3.98
CA GLN A 50 -22.19 9.83 -4.73
C GLN A 50 -22.76 10.55 -5.97
N HIS A 51 -22.51 11.85 -6.10
CA HIS A 51 -22.91 12.68 -7.25
C HIS A 51 -21.72 13.00 -8.17
N GLY A 52 -20.52 12.50 -7.85
CA GLY A 52 -19.30 12.76 -8.60
C GLY A 52 -18.60 14.07 -8.23
N ASN A 53 -19.07 14.80 -7.21
CA ASN A 53 -18.42 16.03 -6.77
C ASN A 53 -17.14 15.68 -6.00
N PRO A 54 -16.02 16.37 -6.26
CA PRO A 54 -14.80 16.16 -5.48
C PRO A 54 -14.98 16.67 -4.05
N VAL A 55 -14.63 15.84 -3.07
CA VAL A 55 -14.61 16.18 -1.64
C VAL A 55 -13.22 15.88 -1.09
N SER A 56 -12.59 16.86 -0.44
CA SER A 56 -11.27 16.70 0.19
C SER A 56 -11.38 16.60 1.70
N LEU A 57 -10.48 15.85 2.34
CA LEU A 57 -10.45 15.74 3.80
C LEU A 57 -10.20 17.09 4.48
N SER A 58 -9.41 17.97 3.85
CA SER A 58 -9.18 19.36 4.28
C SER A 58 -10.47 20.17 4.44
N ASP A 59 -11.48 19.88 3.64
CA ASP A 59 -12.73 20.65 3.59
C ASP A 59 -13.64 20.32 4.78
N LEU A 60 -13.39 19.17 5.44
CA LEU A 60 -14.17 18.65 6.56
C LEU A 60 -13.53 18.93 7.94
N ARG A 61 -12.53 19.80 8.00
CA ARG A 61 -11.84 20.17 9.24
C ARG A 61 -12.80 20.84 10.23
N GLY A 62 -12.56 20.63 11.52
CA GLY A 62 -13.41 21.16 12.60
C GLY A 62 -14.65 20.30 12.92
N SER A 63 -14.88 19.23 12.16
CA SER A 63 -15.92 18.24 12.42
C SER A 63 -15.32 16.86 12.68
N TRP A 64 -16.06 16.00 13.39
CA TRP A 64 -15.72 14.58 13.48
C TRP A 64 -16.09 13.88 12.18
N VAL A 65 -15.13 13.14 11.60
CA VAL A 65 -15.30 12.45 10.33
C VAL A 65 -15.03 10.96 10.51
N VAL A 66 -15.92 10.12 10.00
CA VAL A 66 -15.75 8.66 9.94
C VAL A 66 -15.59 8.26 8.48
N PHE A 67 -14.46 7.63 8.16
CA PHE A 67 -14.23 7.06 6.83
C PHE A 67 -14.63 5.59 6.85
N TRP A 68 -15.61 5.22 6.03
CA TRP A 68 -16.18 3.88 5.99
C TRP A 68 -16.28 3.39 4.54
N TRP A 69 -15.95 2.11 4.31
CA TRP A 69 -16.08 1.48 3.00
C TRP A 69 -17.02 0.27 3.09
N TYR A 70 -18.02 0.20 2.21
CA TYR A 70 -19.02 -0.86 2.20
C TYR A 70 -19.07 -1.56 0.82
N PRO A 71 -18.43 -2.74 0.65
CA PRO A 71 -18.27 -3.39 -0.66
C PRO A 71 -19.57 -3.81 -1.34
N LYS A 72 -20.66 -3.95 -0.58
CA LYS A 72 -21.99 -4.33 -1.09
C LYS A 72 -22.94 -3.15 -1.31
N ALA A 73 -22.43 -1.91 -1.33
CA ALA A 73 -23.27 -0.71 -1.42
C ALA A 73 -24.13 -0.61 -2.70
N PHE A 74 -23.87 -1.42 -3.73
CA PHE A 74 -24.57 -1.35 -5.02
C PHE A 74 -25.13 -2.69 -5.53
N THR A 75 -25.45 -3.63 -4.62
CA THR A 75 -26.09 -4.90 -5.01
C THR A 75 -27.58 -4.89 -4.68
N SER A 76 -28.41 -5.51 -5.53
CA SER A 76 -29.85 -5.66 -5.33
C SER A 76 -30.25 -6.57 -4.15
N GLY A 77 -29.26 -7.21 -3.49
CA GLY A 77 -29.47 -8.28 -2.51
C GLY A 77 -29.01 -9.61 -3.05
#